data_AF-A0A8T0QQX8-F1
#
_entry.id   AF-A0A8T0QQX8-F1
#
_cell.length_a   1.000
_cell.length_b   1.000
_cell.length_c   1.000
_cell.angle_alpha   90.00
_cell.angle_beta   90.00
_cell.angle_gamma   90.00
#
_symmetry.space_group_name_H-M   'P 1'
#
loop_
_entity.id
_entity.type
_entity.pdbx_description
1 polymer ?
#
loop_
_entity_poly.entity_id
_entity_poly.type
_entity_poly.pdbx_seq_one_letter_code
_entity_poly.pdbx_strand_id
1 'polypeptide(L)'
;MDAAAPARAARPTSPSRPPKAIRSTKPRGLDEDTAAPPAFPKCKSPSSAVAGGGAGAGAAASLLHHHADVPMDATVWAGLPDDLLLEVLARVPPFLLFRLRPVSRRWEAILHDPAFLAAHAAVPSHGPCLLTFSRGGGSHSAPHCSVLSVPLHARYKLPFGFLPPWDLWLVGSSGGLVCFSGFDGATFRTVICNPLAQAWRVLPDMHCNQQRQLVLTVDKSRRSFKVIAASDVYGDKMLPTEVYDSKEDKWSVHQMMPAVNLCSSKMAFCDSRLYLETLSPLGLMMYRVDAGRWEHIPAKFPRSLLDGYLVAGARTRLFLVGRIGLYSTIQSMRIWELDHGRTVWVEISRMPPRYFRALLRLSAERFECFGQDNLICFTSWNQGKGLLYDVDKKVWSWIAGCASQLCNSQVCFYEPRFDTSIY
;
A
#
# COMPACT_ATOMS: atom_id res chain seq x y z
N MET A 1 74.26 -25.31 17.82
CA MET A 1 74.90 -25.93 16.65
C MET A 1 73.80 -26.16 15.62
N ASP A 2 73.72 -25.18 14.72
CA ASP A 2 73.55 -25.30 13.27
C ASP A 2 72.27 -25.96 12.70
N ALA A 3 71.59 -25.40 11.68
CA ALA A 3 71.74 -24.15 10.95
C ALA A 3 70.46 -23.93 10.11
N ALA A 4 70.24 -22.67 9.72
CA ALA A 4 69.13 -22.20 8.90
C ALA A 4 69.40 -22.29 7.38
N ALA A 5 68.32 -22.47 6.61
CA ALA A 5 68.00 -21.97 5.25
C ALA A 5 68.94 -22.31 4.03
N PRO A 6 68.45 -22.29 2.76
CA PRO A 6 68.08 -21.02 2.12
C PRO A 6 66.83 -21.04 1.23
N ALA A 7 66.32 -19.83 1.02
CA ALA A 7 65.36 -19.45 -0.01
C ALA A 7 65.98 -19.50 -1.42
N ARG A 8 65.12 -19.65 -2.45
CA ARG A 8 65.39 -19.10 -3.79
C ARG A 8 64.15 -18.45 -4.38
N ALA A 9 64.22 -17.13 -4.44
CA ALA A 9 63.46 -16.24 -5.32
C ALA A 9 64.05 -16.32 -6.76
N ALA A 10 63.53 -15.76 -7.86
CA ALA A 10 62.48 -14.78 -8.11
C ALA A 10 62.15 -14.75 -9.63
N ARG A 11 60.90 -14.34 -9.96
CA ARG A 11 60.48 -13.34 -10.99
C ARG A 11 60.74 -13.61 -12.50
N PRO A 12 60.19 -12.78 -13.43
CA PRO A 12 58.82 -12.25 -13.59
C PRO A 12 58.36 -12.31 -15.07
N THR A 13 57.10 -12.01 -15.39
CA THR A 13 56.71 -11.12 -16.51
C THR A 13 55.19 -10.87 -16.54
N SER A 14 54.85 -9.59 -16.47
CA SER A 14 53.54 -8.93 -16.64
C SER A 14 53.18 -8.81 -18.15
N PRO A 15 52.14 -8.08 -18.61
CA PRO A 15 50.93 -7.56 -17.94
C PRO A 15 49.60 -7.72 -18.76
N SER A 16 48.49 -7.43 -18.07
CA SER A 16 47.21 -6.82 -18.52
C SER A 16 46.66 -6.97 -19.96
N ARG A 17 45.39 -7.41 -20.05
CA ARG A 17 44.46 -6.96 -21.11
C ARG A 17 43.04 -6.76 -20.55
N PRO A 18 42.39 -5.60 -20.75
CA PRO A 18 41.08 -5.29 -20.18
C PRO A 18 39.92 -5.95 -20.95
N PRO A 19 38.72 -6.09 -20.35
CA PRO A 19 37.56 -6.65 -21.02
C PRO A 19 37.03 -5.73 -22.14
N LYS A 20 36.69 -6.34 -23.28
CA LYS A 20 36.19 -5.69 -24.49
C LYS A 20 34.83 -5.02 -24.25
N ALA A 21 34.74 -3.74 -24.59
CA ALA A 21 33.49 -3.00 -24.70
C ALA A 21 32.58 -3.59 -25.79
N ILE A 22 31.32 -3.84 -25.44
CA ILE A 22 30.26 -4.16 -26.41
C ILE A 22 29.81 -2.84 -27.04
N ARG A 23 29.98 -2.74 -28.36
CA ARG A 23 29.54 -1.61 -29.18
C ARG A 23 28.01 -1.52 -29.16
N SER A 24 27.52 -0.39 -28.65
CA SER A 24 26.18 0.12 -28.88
C SER A 24 26.02 0.51 -30.36
N THR A 25 25.12 -0.17 -31.07
CA THR A 25 24.64 0.25 -32.39
C THR A 25 23.53 1.29 -32.23
N LYS A 26 23.79 2.53 -32.67
CA LYS A 26 22.75 3.56 -32.87
C LYS A 26 21.81 3.14 -34.01
N PRO A 27 20.50 3.46 -33.92
CA PRO A 27 19.75 3.94 -35.07
C PRO A 27 19.79 5.47 -35.09
N ARG A 28 19.98 6.03 -36.28
CA ARG A 28 19.90 7.46 -36.61
C ARG A 28 18.44 7.88 -36.78
N GLY A 29 18.15 9.11 -36.34
CA GLY A 29 17.33 10.10 -37.05
C GLY A 29 15.83 10.10 -36.75
N LEU A 30 15.35 11.20 -36.18
CA LEU A 30 14.37 12.12 -36.80
C LEU A 30 14.03 13.24 -35.80
N ASP A 31 14.64 14.40 -36.05
CA ASP A 31 14.15 15.79 -35.97
C ASP A 31 13.24 16.23 -34.82
N GLU A 32 13.78 17.16 -34.01
CA GLU A 32 13.05 18.06 -33.12
C GLU A 32 12.37 19.16 -33.96
N ASP A 33 11.04 19.20 -33.95
CA ASP A 33 10.29 20.41 -34.28
C ASP A 33 9.72 21.03 -33.01
N THR A 34 10.17 22.26 -32.76
CA THR A 34 9.73 23.13 -31.68
C THR A 34 8.39 23.74 -32.06
N ALA A 35 7.33 23.51 -31.27
CA ALA A 35 6.08 24.27 -31.39
C ALA A 35 5.49 24.60 -30.02
N ALA A 36 5.32 25.91 -29.79
CA ALA A 36 4.73 26.54 -28.62
C ALA A 36 3.23 26.17 -28.42
N PRO A 37 2.70 26.27 -27.20
CA PRO A 37 1.29 25.93 -26.93
C PRO A 37 0.33 27.01 -27.47
N PRO A 38 -0.83 26.63 -28.05
CA PRO A 38 -1.84 27.60 -28.43
C PRO A 38 -2.64 28.08 -27.21
N ALA A 39 -2.93 29.37 -27.22
CA ALA A 39 -3.70 30.09 -26.21
C ALA A 39 -5.18 29.67 -26.15
N PHE A 40 -5.75 29.71 -24.95
CA PHE A 40 -7.17 29.52 -24.66
C PHE A 40 -8.05 30.58 -25.36
N PRO A 41 -9.15 30.20 -26.04
CA PRO A 41 -10.17 31.16 -26.46
C PRO A 41 -11.14 31.47 -25.31
N LYS A 42 -11.42 32.78 -25.16
CA LYS A 42 -12.38 33.37 -24.22
C LYS A 42 -13.81 32.90 -24.53
N CYS A 43 -14.58 32.61 -23.46
CA CYS A 43 -16.02 32.39 -23.51
C CYS A 43 -16.75 33.59 -24.16
N LYS A 44 -17.61 33.31 -25.15
CA LYS A 44 -18.72 34.18 -25.55
C LYS A 44 -20.03 33.42 -25.35
N SER A 45 -21.03 34.13 -24.84
CA SER A 45 -22.41 33.71 -24.55
C SER A 45 -23.15 33.15 -25.78
N PRO A 46 -24.16 32.28 -25.61
CA PRO A 46 -24.82 31.62 -26.72
C PRO A 46 -25.95 32.45 -27.34
N SER A 47 -26.05 32.44 -28.67
CA SER A 47 -27.30 32.69 -29.40
C SER A 47 -27.51 31.61 -30.46
N SER A 48 -28.64 30.92 -30.32
CA SER A 48 -29.49 30.31 -31.36
C SER A 48 -28.85 29.58 -32.57
N ALA A 49 -29.08 28.27 -32.57
CA ALA A 49 -29.82 27.52 -33.60
C ALA A 49 -29.08 26.77 -34.73
N VAL A 50 -29.67 25.60 -34.98
CA VAL A 50 -29.76 24.78 -36.21
C VAL A 50 -28.74 23.66 -36.44
N ALA A 51 -29.34 22.54 -36.83
CA ALA A 51 -28.88 21.17 -36.98
C ALA A 51 -27.79 20.91 -38.03
N GLY A 52 -27.10 19.78 -37.84
CA GLY A 52 -26.27 19.13 -38.86
C GLY A 52 -25.58 17.91 -38.28
N GLY A 53 -25.92 16.72 -38.79
CA GLY A 53 -25.41 15.44 -38.31
C GLY A 53 -23.93 15.18 -38.64
N GLY A 54 -23.34 14.26 -37.89
CA GLY A 54 -21.99 13.73 -38.14
C GLY A 54 -21.62 12.69 -37.09
N ALA A 55 -21.56 11.43 -37.51
CA ALA A 55 -21.15 10.29 -36.68
C ALA A 55 -19.64 10.34 -36.38
N GLY A 56 -19.25 9.92 -35.17
CA GLY A 56 -17.86 9.56 -34.89
C GLY A 56 -17.44 9.66 -33.42
N ALA A 57 -17.12 8.49 -32.86
CA ALA A 57 -16.17 8.25 -31.77
C ALA A 57 -16.46 8.81 -30.37
N GLY A 58 -16.76 7.91 -29.42
CA GLY A 58 -16.82 8.26 -28.00
C GLY A 58 -17.28 7.14 -27.06
N ALA A 59 -16.93 5.88 -27.34
CA ALA A 59 -17.30 4.76 -26.48
C ALA A 59 -16.28 4.58 -25.33
N ALA A 60 -16.34 5.44 -24.30
CA ALA A 60 -15.62 5.21 -23.03
C ALA A 60 -16.14 6.02 -21.83
N ALA A 61 -17.43 6.33 -21.75
CA ALA A 61 -17.99 7.10 -20.62
C ALA A 61 -19.41 6.71 -20.19
N SER A 62 -19.85 5.46 -20.38
CA SER A 62 -21.21 5.05 -20.01
C SER A 62 -21.20 3.79 -19.14
N LEU A 63 -20.95 3.98 -17.84
CA LEU A 63 -21.31 3.01 -16.78
C LEU A 63 -21.75 3.71 -15.48
N LEU A 64 -22.30 4.92 -15.58
CA LEU A 64 -23.29 5.36 -14.60
C LEU A 64 -24.62 4.82 -15.12
N HIS A 65 -25.29 3.97 -14.36
CA HIS A 65 -26.68 3.64 -14.64
C HIS A 65 -27.42 4.96 -14.81
N HIS A 66 -28.01 5.19 -15.99
CA HIS A 66 -29.01 6.23 -16.18
C HIS A 66 -30.20 5.86 -15.30
N HIS A 67 -30.14 6.24 -14.02
CA HIS A 67 -31.37 6.63 -13.35
C HIS A 67 -31.91 7.78 -14.18
N ALA A 68 -33.10 7.61 -14.74
CA ALA A 68 -33.86 8.74 -15.24
C ALA A 68 -33.80 9.81 -14.14
N ASP A 69 -33.39 11.04 -14.49
CA ASP A 69 -33.44 12.18 -13.57
C ASP A 69 -34.89 12.33 -13.13
N VAL A 70 -35.25 11.73 -11.99
CA VAL A 70 -36.55 11.93 -11.37
C VAL A 70 -36.53 13.37 -10.88
N PRO A 71 -37.36 14.26 -11.44
CA PRO A 71 -37.38 15.65 -11.01
C PRO A 71 -37.71 15.69 -9.52
N MET A 72 -36.75 16.10 -8.72
CA MET A 72 -36.90 16.23 -7.28
C MET A 72 -37.57 17.57 -6.96
N ASP A 73 -38.62 17.54 -6.14
CA ASP A 73 -39.35 18.74 -5.72
C ASP A 73 -38.47 19.62 -4.80
N ALA A 74 -38.01 20.75 -5.32
CA ALA A 74 -37.15 21.68 -4.60
C ALA A 74 -37.73 22.15 -3.26
N THR A 75 -39.06 22.22 -3.12
CA THR A 75 -39.71 22.66 -1.87
C THR A 75 -39.56 21.63 -0.75
N VAL A 76 -39.64 20.34 -1.09
CA VAL A 76 -39.46 19.22 -0.14
C VAL A 76 -38.00 19.13 0.29
N TRP A 77 -37.06 19.21 -0.66
CA TRP A 77 -35.63 19.03 -0.37
C TRP A 77 -34.95 20.26 0.20
N ALA A 78 -35.46 21.47 -0.05
CA ALA A 78 -34.94 22.69 0.59
C ALA A 78 -35.18 22.70 2.11
N GLY A 79 -36.22 22.01 2.57
CA GLY A 79 -36.56 21.86 3.98
C GLY A 79 -35.93 20.65 4.68
N LEU A 80 -34.98 19.94 4.04
CA LEU A 80 -34.37 18.75 4.63
C LEU A 80 -33.65 19.13 5.95
N PRO A 81 -34.04 18.52 7.08
CA PRO A 81 -33.37 18.72 8.36
C PRO A 81 -31.87 18.42 8.31
N ASP A 82 -31.07 19.19 9.05
CA ASP A 82 -29.61 19.06 9.05
C ASP A 82 -29.13 17.69 9.52
N ASP A 83 -29.79 17.09 10.51
CA ASP A 83 -29.50 15.76 11.02
C ASP A 83 -29.68 14.67 9.95
N LEU A 84 -30.78 14.73 9.18
CA LEU A 84 -30.99 13.81 8.06
C LEU A 84 -29.98 14.03 6.94
N LEU A 85 -29.63 15.28 6.66
CA LEU A 85 -28.61 15.60 5.69
C LEU A 85 -27.24 15.00 6.07
N LEU A 86 -26.84 15.14 7.33
CA LEU A 86 -25.62 14.56 7.88
C LEU A 86 -25.61 13.04 7.76
N GLU A 87 -26.74 12.40 8.09
CA GLU A 87 -26.91 10.96 7.97
C GLU A 87 -26.81 10.44 6.54
N VAL A 88 -27.38 11.16 5.58
CA VAL A 88 -27.27 10.82 4.15
C VAL A 88 -25.82 10.94 3.71
N LEU A 89 -25.17 12.05 4.03
CA LEU A 89 -23.79 12.31 3.63
C LEU A 89 -22.80 11.35 4.26
N ALA A 90 -23.02 10.93 5.51
CA ALA A 90 -22.20 9.96 6.21
C ALA A 90 -22.18 8.59 5.49
N ARG A 91 -23.19 8.31 4.66
CA ARG A 91 -23.31 7.07 3.87
C ARG A 91 -22.85 7.23 2.41
N VAL A 92 -22.43 8.43 2.00
CA VAL A 92 -21.85 8.67 0.67
C VAL A 92 -20.36 8.32 0.70
N PRO A 93 -19.83 7.57 -0.28
CA PRO A 93 -18.41 7.26 -0.36
C PRO A 93 -17.52 8.52 -0.27
N PRO A 94 -16.46 8.51 0.57
CA PRO A 94 -15.62 9.67 0.86
C PRO A 94 -15.11 10.44 -0.36
N PHE A 95 -14.76 9.72 -1.43
CA PHE A 95 -14.22 10.34 -2.64
C PHE A 95 -15.24 11.19 -3.40
N LEU A 96 -16.53 10.93 -3.22
CA LEU A 96 -17.60 11.70 -3.85
C LEU A 96 -17.94 12.97 -3.06
N LEU A 97 -17.66 12.98 -1.75
CA LEU A 97 -17.92 14.14 -0.90
C LEU A 97 -17.09 15.37 -1.29
N PHE A 98 -15.90 15.19 -1.87
CA PHE A 98 -15.11 16.32 -2.39
C PHE A 98 -15.81 17.09 -3.52
N ARG A 99 -16.74 16.44 -4.25
CA ARG A 99 -17.52 17.11 -5.29
C ARG A 99 -18.58 18.06 -4.73
N LEU A 100 -18.85 17.99 -3.43
CA LEU A 100 -19.83 18.85 -2.76
C LEU A 100 -19.24 20.20 -2.35
N ARG A 101 -17.92 20.28 -2.14
CA ARG A 101 -17.22 21.53 -1.77
C ARG A 101 -17.58 22.71 -2.69
N PRO A 102 -17.53 22.61 -4.03
CA PRO A 102 -17.84 23.74 -4.91
C PRO A 102 -19.35 24.08 -5.01
N VAL A 103 -20.24 23.26 -4.42
CA VAL A 103 -21.70 23.45 -4.58
C VAL A 103 -22.19 24.64 -3.74
N SER A 104 -21.81 24.72 -2.46
CA SER A 104 -22.09 25.87 -1.60
C SER A 104 -21.18 25.90 -0.37
N ARG A 105 -21.05 27.06 0.27
CA ARG A 105 -20.32 27.22 1.55
C ARG A 105 -20.89 26.34 2.67
N ARG A 106 -22.21 26.07 2.66
CA ARG A 106 -22.85 25.17 3.64
C ARG A 106 -22.35 23.74 3.48
N TRP A 107 -22.27 23.25 2.24
CA TRP A 107 -21.78 21.89 1.94
C TRP A 107 -20.29 21.73 2.25
N GLU A 108 -19.49 22.77 1.97
CA GLU A 108 -18.08 22.79 2.35
C GLU A 108 -17.91 22.75 3.88
N ALA A 109 -18.69 23.54 4.62
CA ALA A 109 -18.62 23.58 6.08
C ALA A 109 -19.00 22.24 6.74
N ILE A 110 -19.98 21.52 6.20
CA ILE A 110 -20.41 20.21 6.74
C ILE A 110 -19.26 19.20 6.77
N LEU A 111 -18.35 19.21 5.79
CA LEU A 111 -17.22 18.26 5.77
C LEU A 111 -16.23 18.46 6.92
N HIS A 112 -16.31 19.60 7.61
CA HIS A 112 -15.49 19.96 8.76
C HIS A 112 -16.29 19.97 10.07
N ASP A 113 -17.60 19.69 10.02
CA ASP A 113 -18.47 19.66 11.18
C ASP A 113 -18.17 18.42 12.06
N PRO A 114 -17.90 18.60 13.37
CA PRO A 114 -17.72 17.49 14.30
C PRO A 114 -18.88 16.49 14.31
N ALA A 115 -20.13 16.94 14.12
CA ALA A 115 -21.28 16.04 14.08
C ALA A 115 -21.25 15.15 12.83
N PHE A 116 -20.92 15.73 11.67
CA PHE A 116 -20.67 14.97 10.44
C PHE A 116 -19.55 13.95 10.60
N LEU A 117 -18.39 14.37 11.14
CA LEU A 117 -17.24 13.49 11.32
C LEU A 117 -17.57 12.31 12.25
N ALA A 118 -18.32 12.56 13.33
CA ALA A 118 -18.78 11.52 14.24
C ALA A 118 -19.77 10.55 13.55
N ALA A 119 -20.73 11.08 12.78
CA ALA A 119 -21.68 10.26 12.02
C ALA A 119 -20.97 9.40 10.97
N HIS A 120 -20.04 9.98 10.21
CA HIS A 120 -19.24 9.28 9.21
C HIS A 120 -18.33 8.21 9.84
N ALA A 121 -17.75 8.48 11.01
CA ALA A 121 -16.95 7.51 11.75
C ALA A 121 -17.76 6.29 12.21
N ALA A 122 -19.03 6.49 12.57
CA ALA A 122 -19.94 5.45 13.01
C ALA A 122 -20.43 4.53 11.88
N VAL A 123 -20.40 5.01 10.62
CA VAL A 123 -20.82 4.23 9.46
C VAL A 123 -19.72 3.20 9.08
N PRO A 124 -20.11 1.95 8.72
CA PRO A 124 -19.17 0.96 8.20
C PRO A 124 -18.42 1.48 6.96
N SER A 125 -17.22 0.95 6.73
CA SER A 125 -16.47 1.29 5.52
C SER A 125 -17.28 0.96 4.25
N HIS A 126 -17.16 1.79 3.22
CA HIS A 126 -17.82 1.60 1.93
C HIS A 126 -17.23 0.45 1.10
N GLY A 127 -16.31 -0.33 1.67
CA GLY A 127 -15.68 -1.49 1.07
C GLY A 127 -14.20 -1.27 0.78
N PRO A 128 -13.53 -2.28 0.19
CA PRO A 128 -12.08 -2.28 0.03
C PRO A 128 -11.66 -1.24 -1.00
N CYS A 129 -10.68 -0.42 -0.63
CA CYS A 129 -9.98 0.46 -1.56
C CYS A 129 -8.50 0.10 -1.61
N LEU A 130 -7.88 0.29 -2.78
CA LEU A 130 -6.45 0.09 -2.98
C LEU A 130 -5.79 1.42 -3.23
N LEU A 131 -4.91 1.82 -2.31
CA LEU A 131 -4.06 2.99 -2.49
C LEU A 131 -2.80 2.57 -3.25
N THR A 132 -2.55 3.26 -4.35
CA THR A 132 -1.38 3.07 -5.20
C THR A 132 -0.51 4.32 -5.08
N PHE A 133 0.75 4.13 -4.71
CA PHE A 133 1.74 5.19 -4.65
C PHE A 133 2.87 4.87 -5.64
N SER A 134 3.08 5.78 -6.59
CA SER A 134 4.15 5.67 -7.59
C SER A 134 4.98 6.93 -7.58
N ARG A 135 6.30 6.77 -7.54
CA ARG A 135 7.22 7.88 -7.79
C ARG A 135 7.13 8.23 -9.27
N GLY A 136 6.96 9.51 -9.60
CA GLY A 136 7.02 9.93 -10.99
C GLY A 136 8.42 9.65 -11.57
N GLY A 137 8.53 9.59 -12.89
CA GLY A 137 9.79 9.36 -13.59
C GLY A 137 10.73 10.57 -13.49
N GLY A 138 11.44 10.71 -12.37
CA GLY A 138 12.49 11.72 -12.17
C GLY A 138 12.57 12.25 -10.73
N SER A 139 13.75 12.70 -10.32
CA SER A 139 14.10 13.17 -8.97
C SER A 139 13.27 14.37 -8.46
N HIS A 140 12.44 14.99 -9.30
CA HIS A 140 11.64 16.18 -8.98
C HIS A 140 10.18 16.09 -9.44
N SER A 141 9.74 14.90 -9.87
CA SER A 141 8.33 14.74 -10.28
C SER A 141 7.45 14.47 -9.07
N ALA A 142 6.30 15.14 -9.01
CA ALA A 142 5.37 14.98 -7.90
C ALA A 142 4.94 13.50 -7.76
N PRO A 143 4.83 12.96 -6.53
CA PRO A 143 4.36 11.61 -6.33
C PRO A 143 2.95 11.47 -6.90
N HIS A 144 2.72 10.42 -7.69
CA HIS A 144 1.39 10.11 -8.17
C HIS A 144 0.74 9.11 -7.22
N CYS A 145 -0.36 9.52 -6.61
CA CYS A 145 -1.14 8.69 -5.72
C CYS A 145 -2.60 8.61 -6.19
N SER A 146 -3.12 7.40 -6.20
CA SER A 146 -4.50 7.15 -6.57
C SER A 146 -5.11 6.10 -5.68
N VAL A 147 -6.43 6.15 -5.54
CA VAL A 147 -7.19 5.13 -4.84
C VAL A 147 -8.18 4.49 -5.80
N LEU A 148 -8.11 3.18 -5.93
CA LEU A 148 -9.10 2.38 -6.63
C LEU A 148 -10.14 1.88 -5.62
N SER A 149 -11.38 2.33 -5.77
CA SER A 149 -12.52 1.76 -5.04
C SER A 149 -13.01 0.52 -5.79
N VAL A 150 -12.87 -0.65 -5.15
CA VAL A 150 -13.32 -1.91 -5.75
C VAL A 150 -14.85 -1.93 -5.92
N PRO A 151 -15.67 -1.50 -4.94
CA PRO A 151 -17.13 -1.48 -5.10
C PRO A 151 -17.59 -0.52 -6.20
N LEU A 152 -17.00 0.68 -6.27
CA LEU A 152 -17.40 1.69 -7.26
C LEU A 152 -16.77 1.46 -8.64
N HIS A 153 -15.84 0.51 -8.77
CA HIS A 153 -15.09 0.25 -10.01
C HIS A 153 -14.44 1.52 -10.59
N ALA A 154 -14.05 2.45 -9.70
CA ALA A 154 -13.61 3.78 -10.05
C ALA A 154 -12.30 4.13 -9.35
N ARG A 155 -11.43 4.86 -10.06
CA ARG A 155 -10.17 5.37 -9.54
C ARG A 155 -10.28 6.87 -9.28
N TYR A 156 -9.81 7.27 -8.11
CA TYR A 156 -9.78 8.66 -7.66
C TYR A 156 -8.33 9.09 -7.51
N LYS A 157 -7.96 10.24 -8.09
CA LYS A 157 -6.65 10.85 -7.86
C LYS A 157 -6.69 11.54 -6.51
N LEU A 158 -5.68 11.28 -5.67
CA LEU A 158 -5.52 12.01 -4.42
C LEU A 158 -4.48 13.12 -4.64
N PRO A 159 -4.79 14.38 -4.28
CA PRO A 159 -3.86 15.49 -4.46
C PRO A 159 -2.76 15.41 -3.39
N PHE A 160 -1.70 14.65 -3.65
CA PHE A 160 -0.56 14.52 -2.73
C PHE A 160 0.46 15.66 -2.80
N GLY A 161 0.14 16.74 -3.53
CA GLY A 161 0.98 17.93 -3.60
C GLY A 161 1.13 18.68 -2.27
N PHE A 162 0.38 18.30 -1.23
CA PHE A 162 0.57 18.82 0.13
C PHE A 162 1.73 18.13 0.87
N LEU A 163 2.19 16.95 0.45
CA LEU A 163 3.32 16.27 1.08
C LEU A 163 4.64 17.00 0.77
N PRO A 164 5.64 16.88 1.66
CA PRO A 164 6.95 17.47 1.39
C PRO A 164 7.57 16.86 0.12
N PRO A 165 8.40 17.64 -0.60
CA PRO A 165 9.07 17.22 -1.83
C PRO A 165 10.27 16.30 -1.53
N TRP A 166 10.04 15.28 -0.70
CA TRP A 166 11.02 14.32 -0.23
C TRP A 166 10.92 13.00 -1.01
N ASP A 167 11.99 12.22 -0.94
CA ASP A 167 12.02 10.87 -1.47
C ASP A 167 11.28 9.93 -0.52
N LEU A 168 9.94 9.95 -0.62
CA LEU A 168 9.04 9.15 0.18
C LEU A 168 8.72 7.81 -0.48
N TRP A 169 8.52 6.78 0.33
CA TRP A 169 7.92 5.51 -0.03
C TRP A 169 6.83 5.13 0.96
N LEU A 170 5.87 4.36 0.49
CA LEU A 170 4.70 3.91 1.23
C LEU A 170 5.10 2.79 2.20
N VAL A 171 4.79 2.98 3.47
CA VAL A 171 4.93 1.93 4.49
C VAL A 171 3.65 1.10 4.56
N GLY A 172 2.50 1.76 4.59
CA GLY A 172 1.20 1.13 4.71
C GLY A 172 0.12 2.11 5.14
N SER A 173 -1.08 1.61 5.36
CA SER A 173 -2.21 2.41 5.82
C SER A 173 -2.99 1.69 6.91
N SER A 174 -3.65 2.45 7.78
CA SER A 174 -4.56 1.93 8.80
C SER A 174 -5.55 3.01 9.20
N GLY A 175 -6.83 2.65 9.28
CA GLY A 175 -7.89 3.53 9.80
C GLY A 175 -7.93 4.94 9.17
N GLY A 176 -7.72 5.10 7.87
CA GLY A 176 -7.69 6.40 7.18
C GLY A 176 -6.35 7.11 7.13
N LEU A 177 -5.40 6.72 7.97
CA LEU A 177 -4.05 7.25 7.96
C LEU A 177 -3.16 6.45 7.00
N VAL A 178 -2.22 7.14 6.37
CA VAL A 178 -1.18 6.57 5.52
C VAL A 178 0.17 6.94 6.08
N CYS A 179 1.04 5.94 6.24
CA CYS A 179 2.40 6.11 6.71
C CYS A 179 3.36 6.08 5.52
N PHE A 180 4.28 7.04 5.50
CA PHE A 180 5.39 7.12 4.59
C PHE A 180 6.69 7.15 5.37
N SER A 181 7.75 6.64 4.74
CA SER A 181 9.12 6.85 5.18
C SER A 181 9.89 7.49 4.05
N GLY A 182 10.92 8.26 4.37
CA GLY A 182 11.74 8.89 3.35
C GLY A 182 12.94 9.60 3.93
N PHE A 183 13.57 10.40 3.09
CA PHE A 183 14.71 11.21 3.46
C PHE A 183 14.45 12.70 3.21
N ASP A 184 14.72 13.51 4.23
CA ASP A 184 14.88 14.94 4.13
C ASP A 184 16.37 15.26 4.07
N GLY A 185 16.90 15.42 2.86
CA GLY A 185 18.34 15.41 2.60
C GLY A 185 18.95 14.07 2.98
N ALA A 186 19.80 14.06 4.02
CA ALA A 186 20.42 12.84 4.56
C ALA A 186 19.66 12.25 5.77
N THR A 187 18.65 12.95 6.28
CA THR A 187 17.97 12.58 7.53
C THR A 187 16.78 11.67 7.23
N PHE A 188 16.74 10.50 7.86
CA PHE A 188 15.58 9.62 7.78
C PHE A 188 14.38 10.23 8.50
N ARG A 189 13.21 10.24 7.83
CA ARG A 189 11.96 10.79 8.36
C ARG A 189 10.82 9.80 8.20
N THR A 190 9.93 9.79 9.19
CA THR A 190 8.65 9.08 9.13
C THR A 190 7.52 10.10 9.08
N VAL A 191 6.63 9.96 8.12
CA VAL A 191 5.53 10.91 7.86
C VAL A 191 4.20 10.18 7.96
N ILE A 192 3.29 10.75 8.74
CA ILE A 192 1.89 10.30 8.81
C ILE A 192 1.03 11.33 8.11
N CYS A 193 0.11 10.88 7.27
CA CYS A 193 -0.85 11.75 6.63
C CYS A 193 -2.26 11.17 6.64
N ASN A 194 -3.24 12.07 6.66
CA ASN A 194 -4.61 11.78 6.28
C ASN A 194 -4.85 12.41 4.90
N PRO A 195 -4.88 11.60 3.82
CA PRO A 195 -5.04 12.13 2.47
C PRO A 195 -6.37 12.84 2.23
N LEU A 196 -7.43 12.48 2.96
CA LEU A 196 -8.75 13.09 2.80
C LEU A 196 -8.84 14.44 3.50
N ALA A 197 -8.21 14.56 4.66
CA ALA A 197 -8.09 15.82 5.39
C ALA A 197 -6.97 16.73 4.83
N GLN A 198 -6.17 16.24 3.87
CA GLN A 198 -4.99 16.92 3.33
C GLN A 198 -4.02 17.40 4.42
N ALA A 199 -3.93 16.65 5.50
CA ALA A 199 -3.10 16.96 6.65
C ALA A 199 -1.99 15.92 6.78
N TRP A 200 -0.80 16.35 7.17
CA TRP A 200 0.34 15.49 7.43
C TRP A 200 1.20 16.04 8.56
N ARG A 201 1.95 15.15 9.21
CA ARG A 201 3.00 15.52 10.15
C ARG A 201 4.21 14.61 10.02
N VAL A 202 5.37 15.14 10.40
CA VAL A 202 6.58 14.36 10.62
C VAL A 202 6.54 13.84 12.05
N LEU A 203 6.87 12.57 12.25
CA LEU A 203 7.04 12.02 13.59
C LEU A 203 8.42 12.42 14.15
N PRO A 204 8.57 12.49 15.49
CA PRO A 204 9.87 12.66 16.12
C PRO A 204 10.88 11.61 15.64
N ASP A 205 12.17 11.92 15.76
CA ASP A 205 13.22 10.95 15.41
C ASP A 205 13.21 9.76 16.38
N MET A 206 13.42 8.57 15.83
CA MET A 206 13.65 7.36 16.63
C MET A 206 14.96 7.48 17.40
N HIS A 207 15.13 6.71 18.48
CA HIS A 207 16.40 6.65 19.21
C HIS A 207 17.51 6.14 18.28
N CYS A 208 17.18 5.12 17.48
CA CYS A 208 18.04 4.65 16.42
C CYS A 208 17.48 5.12 15.06
N ASN A 209 17.63 6.41 14.72
CA ASN A 209 17.04 6.98 13.51
C ASN A 209 17.72 6.52 12.21
N GLN A 210 17.24 5.43 11.63
CA GLN A 210 17.68 4.88 10.33
C GLN A 210 16.49 4.22 9.63
N GLN A 211 16.69 3.76 8.39
CA GLN A 211 15.68 3.02 7.65
C GLN A 211 15.23 1.77 8.43
N ARG A 212 13.92 1.58 8.59
CA ARG A 212 13.31 0.49 9.36
C ARG A 212 12.15 -0.15 8.61
N GLN A 213 11.89 -1.40 8.94
CA GLN A 213 10.62 -2.03 8.68
C GLN A 213 9.58 -1.48 9.66
N LEU A 214 8.62 -0.72 9.13
CA LEU A 214 7.61 -0.03 9.91
C LEU A 214 6.22 -0.64 9.71
N VAL A 215 5.39 -0.59 10.74
CA VAL A 215 3.96 -0.88 10.66
C VAL A 215 3.18 0.22 11.35
N LEU A 216 2.16 0.75 10.65
CA LEU A 216 1.17 1.67 11.21
C LEU A 216 -0.04 0.89 11.71
N THR A 217 -0.50 1.20 12.92
CA THR A 217 -1.76 0.70 13.47
C THR A 217 -2.56 1.83 14.09
N VAL A 218 -3.86 1.84 13.85
CA VAL A 218 -4.79 2.83 14.44
C VAL A 218 -5.71 2.11 15.42
N ASP A 219 -5.74 2.62 16.65
CA ASP A 219 -6.74 2.24 17.65
C ASP A 219 -7.91 3.23 17.58
N LYS A 220 -8.98 2.81 16.91
CA LYS A 220 -10.21 3.59 16.77
C LYS A 220 -10.87 3.90 18.11
N SER A 221 -10.76 2.99 19.09
CA SER A 221 -11.39 3.16 20.41
C SER A 221 -10.69 4.24 21.24
N ARG A 222 -9.35 4.28 21.16
CA ARG A 222 -8.53 5.25 21.87
C ARG A 222 -8.31 6.56 21.11
N ARG A 223 -8.74 6.62 19.84
CA ARG A 223 -8.47 7.71 18.90
C ARG A 223 -6.98 8.06 18.86
N SER A 224 -6.16 7.02 18.73
CA SER A 224 -4.71 7.13 18.70
C SER A 224 -4.12 6.15 17.72
N PHE A 225 -2.89 6.36 17.31
CA PHE A 225 -2.18 5.43 16.46
C PHE A 225 -0.79 5.14 17.01
N LYS A 226 -0.24 4.01 16.57
CA LYS A 226 1.13 3.63 16.87
C LYS A 226 1.87 3.31 15.60
N VAL A 227 3.16 3.61 15.59
CA VAL A 227 4.08 3.16 14.54
C VAL A 227 5.12 2.26 15.20
N ILE A 228 5.24 1.03 14.70
CA ILE A 228 6.15 0.03 15.25
C ILE A 228 7.32 -0.10 14.27
N ALA A 229 8.53 0.14 14.75
CA ALA A 229 9.78 -0.08 14.04
C ALA A 229 10.42 -1.38 14.53
N ALA A 230 10.36 -2.44 13.73
CA ALA A 230 10.75 -3.78 14.17
C ALA A 230 12.23 -4.10 13.92
N SER A 231 12.71 -3.91 12.70
CA SER A 231 14.08 -4.27 12.29
C SER A 231 14.64 -3.30 11.26
N ASP A 232 15.95 -3.38 11.01
CA ASP A 232 16.55 -2.76 9.83
C ASP A 232 15.93 -3.32 8.53
N VAL A 233 15.90 -2.50 7.48
CA VAL A 233 15.38 -2.94 6.17
C VAL A 233 16.35 -3.90 5.48
N TYR A 234 17.66 -3.70 5.65
CA TYR A 234 18.69 -4.52 5.01
C TYR A 234 19.16 -5.67 5.90
N GLY A 235 18.87 -5.61 7.21
CA GLY A 235 19.21 -6.64 8.19
C GLY A 235 20.65 -6.55 8.68
N ASP A 236 21.35 -5.45 8.39
CA ASP A 236 22.78 -5.29 8.67
C ASP A 236 23.06 -5.00 10.15
N LYS A 237 22.08 -4.47 10.87
CA LYS A 237 22.20 -4.05 12.27
C LYS A 237 21.09 -4.63 13.12
N MET A 238 21.46 -5.09 14.31
CA MET A 238 20.50 -5.44 15.34
C MET A 238 20.06 -4.19 16.07
N LEU A 239 18.75 -3.98 16.10
CA LEU A 239 18.15 -2.76 16.59
C LEU A 239 17.00 -3.13 17.49
N PRO A 240 16.81 -2.36 18.58
CA PRO A 240 15.66 -2.57 19.42
C PRO A 240 14.38 -2.31 18.62
N THR A 241 13.32 -3.00 18.99
CA THR A 241 11.99 -2.62 18.50
C THR A 241 11.61 -1.30 19.15
N GLU A 242 11.25 -0.29 18.36
CA GLU A 242 10.79 1.00 18.87
C GLU A 242 9.31 1.19 18.53
N VAL A 243 8.54 1.72 19.47
CA VAL A 243 7.11 1.99 19.28
C VAL A 243 6.83 3.46 19.54
N TYR A 244 6.32 4.14 18.52
CA TYR A 244 5.76 5.48 18.65
C TYR A 244 4.33 5.39 19.15
N ASP A 245 3.98 6.21 20.13
CA ASP A 245 2.60 6.40 20.60
C ASP A 245 2.16 7.84 20.34
N SER A 246 1.07 8.01 19.58
CA SER A 246 0.60 9.33 19.16
C SER A 246 0.13 10.21 20.32
N LYS A 247 -0.43 9.61 21.40
CA LYS A 247 -0.92 10.38 22.57
C LYS A 247 0.21 11.03 23.35
N GLU A 248 1.32 10.31 23.38
CA GLU A 248 2.50 10.62 24.16
C GLU A 248 3.54 11.39 23.32
N ASP A 249 3.34 11.43 22.00
CA ASP A 249 4.20 12.01 20.97
C ASP A 249 5.68 11.65 21.14
N LYS A 250 5.95 10.38 21.46
CA LYS A 250 7.31 9.89 21.73
C LYS A 250 7.48 8.44 21.31
N TRP A 251 8.73 8.13 20.95
CA TRP A 251 9.18 6.76 20.76
C TRP A 251 9.52 6.12 22.10
N SER A 252 9.26 4.83 22.20
CA SER A 252 9.62 3.99 23.34
C SER A 252 10.46 2.82 22.85
N VAL A 253 11.55 2.54 23.55
CA VAL A 253 12.46 1.44 23.22
C VAL A 253 11.96 0.18 23.92
N HIS A 254 11.61 -0.83 23.14
CA HIS A 254 11.13 -2.13 23.58
C HIS A 254 12.20 -3.21 23.33
N GLN A 255 11.86 -4.48 23.57
CA GLN A 255 12.81 -5.58 23.44
C GLN A 255 13.41 -5.68 22.03
N MET A 256 14.71 -5.94 21.96
CA MET A 256 15.40 -6.32 20.73
C MET A 256 15.02 -7.74 20.30
N MET A 257 14.77 -7.94 19.02
CA MET A 257 14.58 -9.28 18.45
C MET A 257 15.82 -10.14 18.74
N PRO A 258 15.67 -11.42 19.15
CA PRO A 258 16.81 -12.31 19.35
C PRO A 258 17.72 -12.41 18.11
N ALA A 259 19.02 -12.22 18.34
CA ALA A 259 20.09 -12.14 17.34
C ALA A 259 20.17 -13.28 16.33
N VAL A 260 19.68 -14.45 16.70
CA VAL A 260 19.71 -15.66 15.88
C VAL A 260 18.72 -15.65 14.72
N ASN A 261 17.80 -14.68 14.68
CA ASN A 261 16.69 -14.66 13.75
C ASN A 261 16.92 -13.69 12.60
N LEU A 262 17.18 -14.21 11.40
CA LEU A 262 17.06 -13.42 10.17
C LEU A 262 15.57 -13.33 9.78
N CYS A 263 14.99 -12.13 9.70
CA CYS A 263 13.57 -11.95 9.43
C CYS A 263 13.27 -11.54 7.98
N SER A 264 12.12 -11.98 7.49
CA SER A 264 11.51 -11.51 6.24
C SER A 264 10.99 -10.08 6.41
N SER A 265 10.92 -9.31 5.32
CA SER A 265 10.31 -7.97 5.31
C SER A 265 8.78 -7.96 5.38
N LYS A 266 8.17 -9.14 5.41
CA LYS A 266 6.73 -9.33 5.29
C LYS A 266 6.13 -9.51 6.67
N MET A 267 5.57 -8.42 7.18
CA MET A 267 4.99 -8.37 8.52
C MET A 267 3.46 -8.40 8.46
N ALA A 268 2.84 -9.03 9.45
CA ALA A 268 1.39 -8.99 9.62
C ALA A 268 1.04 -8.49 11.02
N PHE A 269 0.14 -7.52 11.13
CA PHE A 269 -0.30 -6.97 12.40
C PHE A 269 -1.80 -7.23 12.61
N CYS A 270 -2.14 -7.95 13.67
CA CYS A 270 -3.52 -8.19 14.08
C CYS A 270 -3.59 -8.39 15.61
N ASP A 271 -4.69 -7.97 16.25
CA ASP A 271 -4.92 -8.13 17.69
C ASP A 271 -3.75 -7.69 18.60
N SER A 272 -3.21 -6.48 18.38
CA SER A 272 -2.06 -5.94 19.13
C SER A 272 -0.78 -6.81 19.06
N ARG A 273 -0.68 -7.66 18.04
CA ARG A 273 0.45 -8.55 17.81
C ARG A 273 1.01 -8.35 16.42
N LEU A 274 2.33 -8.16 16.36
CA LEU A 274 3.08 -8.10 15.12
C LEU A 274 3.74 -9.46 14.85
N TYR A 275 3.52 -10.03 13.69
CA TYR A 275 4.06 -11.32 13.28
C TYR A 275 5.10 -11.16 12.18
N LEU A 276 6.21 -11.88 12.30
CA LEU A 276 7.26 -11.97 11.29
C LEU A 276 7.66 -13.41 11.04
N GLU A 277 7.92 -13.71 9.77
CA GLU A 277 8.57 -14.95 9.35
C GLU A 277 10.08 -14.81 9.56
N THR A 278 10.68 -15.76 10.26
CA THR A 278 12.14 -15.90 10.32
C THR A 278 12.59 -16.82 9.20
N LEU A 279 13.61 -16.41 8.45
CA LEU A 279 14.19 -17.14 7.33
C LEU A 279 15.29 -18.11 7.79
N SER A 280 15.97 -17.78 8.90
CA SER A 280 17.00 -18.62 9.51
C SER A 280 17.06 -18.33 11.01
N PRO A 281 16.76 -19.31 11.89
CA PRO A 281 16.05 -20.55 11.57
C PRO A 281 14.62 -20.26 11.04
N LEU A 282 14.07 -21.15 10.21
CA LEU A 282 12.71 -20.98 9.67
C LEU A 282 11.66 -21.09 10.80
N GLY A 283 10.85 -20.05 10.98
CA GLY A 283 9.95 -19.97 12.14
C GLY A 283 9.04 -18.74 12.12
N LEU A 284 8.20 -18.64 13.15
CA LEU A 284 7.24 -17.55 13.32
C LEU A 284 7.55 -16.81 14.62
N MET A 285 7.92 -15.55 14.50
CA MET A 285 8.08 -14.65 15.63
C MET A 285 6.85 -13.78 15.79
N MET A 286 6.49 -13.51 17.04
CA MET A 286 5.37 -12.65 17.40
C MET A 286 5.83 -11.65 18.45
N TYR A 287 5.52 -10.38 18.22
CA TYR A 287 5.76 -9.30 19.15
C TYR A 287 4.44 -8.81 19.73
N ARG A 288 4.35 -8.83 21.06
CA ARG A 288 3.22 -8.27 21.79
C ARG A 288 3.50 -6.80 22.05
N VAL A 289 2.72 -5.91 21.43
CA VAL A 289 2.91 -4.46 21.60
C VAL A 289 2.74 -4.04 23.05
N ASP A 290 1.72 -4.56 23.73
CA ASP A 290 1.39 -4.17 25.10
C ASP A 290 2.45 -4.63 26.13
N ALA A 291 3.10 -5.76 25.88
CA ALA A 291 4.15 -6.30 26.75
C ALA A 291 5.57 -5.91 26.30
N GLY A 292 5.70 -5.31 25.11
CA GLY A 292 6.98 -4.91 24.51
C GLY A 292 7.98 -6.05 24.31
N ARG A 293 7.50 -7.28 24.08
CA ARG A 293 8.35 -8.49 24.03
C ARG A 293 8.09 -9.37 22.81
N TRP A 294 9.15 -10.05 22.39
CA TRP A 294 9.17 -11.05 21.33
C TRP A 294 8.98 -12.45 21.90
N GLU A 295 8.12 -13.24 21.25
CA GLU A 295 7.83 -14.63 21.57
C GLU A 295 7.96 -15.46 20.28
N HIS A 296 8.56 -16.64 20.39
CA HIS A 296 8.60 -17.60 19.28
C HIS A 296 7.35 -18.47 19.30
N ILE A 297 6.67 -18.59 18.15
CA ILE A 297 5.54 -19.48 17.98
C ILE A 297 6.03 -20.76 17.30
N PRO A 298 5.85 -21.95 17.90
CA PRO A 298 6.33 -23.22 17.37
C PRO A 298 5.49 -23.75 16.18
N ALA A 299 5.01 -22.86 15.32
CA ALA A 299 4.25 -23.20 14.12
C ALA A 299 5.19 -23.59 12.97
N LYS A 300 5.22 -24.88 12.62
CA LYS A 300 6.06 -25.40 11.54
C LYS A 300 5.54 -24.95 10.18
N PHE A 301 6.34 -24.20 9.43
CA PHE A 301 5.98 -23.75 8.09
C PHE A 301 5.78 -24.94 7.12
N PRO A 302 4.89 -24.79 6.12
CA PRO A 302 4.70 -25.80 5.09
C PRO A 302 6.01 -26.18 4.39
N ARG A 303 6.20 -27.46 4.11
CA ARG A 303 7.39 -27.95 3.39
C ARG A 303 7.43 -27.38 1.97
N SER A 304 8.61 -27.05 1.50
CA SER A 304 8.84 -26.52 0.14
C SER A 304 8.12 -25.20 -0.16
N LEU A 305 7.87 -24.40 0.89
CA LEU A 305 7.45 -23.00 0.76
C LEU A 305 8.61 -22.18 0.19
N LEU A 306 8.34 -21.37 -0.84
CA LEU A 306 9.34 -20.51 -1.47
C LEU A 306 9.20 -19.06 -1.02
N ASP A 307 8.02 -18.49 -1.26
CA ASP A 307 7.72 -17.10 -0.99
C ASP A 307 6.53 -17.03 -0.04
N GLY A 308 6.79 -17.15 1.26
CA GLY A 308 5.81 -16.90 2.30
C GLY A 308 5.47 -15.41 2.37
N TYR A 309 4.20 -15.09 2.55
CA TYR A 309 3.66 -13.78 2.92
C TYR A 309 2.73 -13.99 4.09
N LEU A 310 3.04 -13.32 5.21
CA LEU A 310 2.11 -13.22 6.31
C LEU A 310 1.08 -12.14 6.00
N VAL A 311 -0.19 -12.46 6.21
CA VAL A 311 -1.30 -11.55 5.96
C VAL A 311 -2.19 -11.53 7.18
N ALA A 312 -2.39 -10.34 7.75
CA ALA A 312 -3.30 -10.12 8.85
C ALA A 312 -4.75 -10.23 8.35
N GLY A 313 -5.55 -10.99 9.09
CA GLY A 313 -6.99 -11.10 8.89
C GLY A 313 -7.78 -10.25 9.89
N ALA A 314 -9.11 -10.34 9.83
CA ALA A 314 -9.96 -9.73 10.84
C ALA A 314 -9.69 -10.32 12.23
N ARG A 315 -9.70 -9.45 13.25
CA ARG A 315 -9.50 -9.82 14.67
C ARG A 315 -8.12 -10.46 14.90
N THR A 316 -8.09 -11.76 15.20
CA THR A 316 -6.89 -12.54 15.53
C THR A 316 -6.44 -13.44 14.38
N ARG A 317 -7.12 -13.41 13.23
CA ARG A 317 -6.82 -14.33 12.13
C ARG A 317 -5.48 -13.97 11.51
N LEU A 318 -4.64 -14.97 11.30
CA LEU A 318 -3.35 -14.82 10.63
C LEU A 318 -3.30 -15.82 9.48
N PHE A 319 -3.02 -15.32 8.29
CA PHE A 319 -2.87 -16.14 7.10
C PHE A 319 -1.40 -16.19 6.67
N LEU A 320 -1.01 -17.35 6.16
CA LEU A 320 0.20 -17.52 5.38
C LEU A 320 -0.21 -17.76 3.95
N VAL A 321 0.37 -17.00 3.03
CA VAL A 321 0.18 -17.16 1.60
C VAL A 321 1.52 -17.49 0.99
N GLY A 322 1.59 -18.50 0.15
CA GLY A 322 2.84 -18.74 -0.53
C GLY A 322 2.84 -19.79 -1.61
N ARG A 323 3.93 -19.76 -2.37
CA ARG A 323 4.18 -20.69 -3.47
C ARG A 323 4.76 -22.00 -2.93
N ILE A 324 4.18 -23.10 -3.39
CA ILE A 324 4.71 -24.46 -3.20
C ILE A 324 5.08 -25.06 -4.55
N GLY A 325 6.17 -25.81 -4.56
CA GLY A 325 6.61 -26.60 -5.71
C GLY A 325 8.04 -26.26 -6.13
N LEU A 326 8.96 -26.13 -5.17
CA LEU A 326 10.38 -26.00 -5.46
C LEU A 326 10.84 -27.21 -6.30
N TYR A 327 11.44 -26.94 -7.47
CA TYR A 327 11.86 -27.93 -8.48
C TYR A 327 10.75 -28.77 -9.14
N SER A 328 9.47 -28.41 -8.96
CA SER A 328 8.34 -29.04 -9.65
C SER A 328 7.91 -28.21 -10.86
N THR A 329 7.52 -28.89 -11.95
CA THR A 329 6.83 -28.26 -13.09
C THR A 329 5.41 -27.80 -12.72
N ILE A 330 4.86 -28.32 -11.60
CA ILE A 330 3.54 -28.00 -11.07
C ILE A 330 3.72 -27.14 -9.82
N GLN A 331 3.78 -25.82 -10.01
CA GLN A 331 3.72 -24.85 -8.92
C GLN A 331 2.26 -24.51 -8.58
N SER A 332 2.01 -24.21 -7.30
CA SER A 332 0.71 -23.76 -6.83
C SER A 332 0.85 -22.66 -5.78
N MET A 333 -0.05 -21.69 -5.79
CA MET A 333 -0.21 -20.73 -4.71
C MET A 333 -1.23 -21.28 -3.71
N ARG A 334 -0.88 -21.29 -2.44
CA ARG A 334 -1.73 -21.83 -1.36
C ARG A 334 -1.85 -20.83 -0.22
N ILE A 335 -2.94 -20.99 0.52
CA ILE A 335 -3.31 -20.13 1.64
C ILE A 335 -3.55 -21.03 2.85
N TRP A 336 -2.87 -20.72 3.94
CA TRP A 336 -3.05 -21.34 5.24
C TRP A 336 -3.54 -20.32 6.26
N GLU A 337 -4.31 -20.79 7.23
CA GLU A 337 -4.70 -20.03 8.42
C GLU A 337 -3.99 -20.65 9.63
N LEU A 338 -3.49 -19.80 10.53
CA LEU A 338 -2.90 -20.28 11.78
C LEU A 338 -4.01 -20.67 12.76
N ASP A 339 -4.05 -21.94 13.13
CA ASP A 339 -4.82 -22.39 14.29
C ASP A 339 -4.06 -22.03 15.56
N HIS A 340 -4.52 -20.99 16.27
CA HIS A 340 -3.89 -20.53 17.52
C HIS A 340 -3.97 -21.55 18.66
N GLY A 341 -4.97 -22.42 18.68
CA GLY A 341 -5.14 -23.43 19.73
C GLY A 341 -4.16 -24.59 19.57
N ARG A 342 -3.92 -25.01 18.32
CA ARG A 342 -3.00 -26.10 17.99
C ARG A 342 -1.60 -25.63 17.59
N THR A 343 -1.42 -24.35 17.32
CA THR A 343 -0.18 -23.74 16.78
C THR A 343 0.27 -24.39 15.48
N VAL A 344 -0.66 -24.68 14.57
CA VAL A 344 -0.38 -25.29 13.26
C VAL A 344 -1.01 -24.50 12.12
N TRP A 345 -0.34 -24.53 10.96
CA TRP A 345 -0.88 -23.97 9.73
C TRP A 345 -1.88 -24.94 9.10
N VAL A 346 -3.13 -24.50 8.94
CA VAL A 346 -4.20 -25.27 8.31
C VAL A 346 -4.46 -24.72 6.92
N GLU A 347 -4.35 -25.55 5.89
CA GLU A 347 -4.59 -25.11 4.51
C GLU A 347 -6.10 -24.86 4.30
N ILE A 348 -6.45 -23.64 3.91
CA ILE A 348 -7.85 -23.23 3.73
C ILE A 348 -8.24 -23.08 2.25
N SER A 349 -7.26 -22.82 1.36
CA SER A 349 -7.53 -22.58 -0.04
C SER A 349 -6.31 -22.75 -0.93
N ARG A 350 -6.56 -23.03 -2.22
CA ARG A 350 -5.56 -23.10 -3.29
C ARG A 350 -6.01 -22.22 -4.43
N MET A 351 -5.08 -21.43 -4.97
CA MET A 351 -5.35 -20.63 -6.15
C MET A 351 -5.58 -21.57 -7.35
N PRO A 352 -6.72 -21.46 -8.05
CA PRO A 352 -6.96 -22.28 -9.23
C PRO A 352 -5.89 -22.03 -10.32
N PRO A 353 -5.44 -23.08 -11.05
CA PRO A 353 -4.34 -22.95 -12.03
C PRO A 353 -4.58 -21.92 -13.14
N ARG A 354 -5.84 -21.62 -13.46
CA ARG A 354 -6.21 -20.57 -14.42
C ARG A 354 -5.83 -19.17 -13.95
N TYR A 355 -6.03 -18.88 -12.66
CA TYR A 355 -5.68 -17.59 -12.07
C TYR A 355 -4.17 -17.50 -11.87
N PHE A 356 -3.52 -18.59 -11.43
CA PHE A 356 -2.07 -18.65 -11.27
C PHE A 356 -1.34 -18.29 -12.58
N ARG A 357 -1.69 -18.96 -13.69
CA ARG A 357 -1.10 -18.68 -15.01
C ARG A 357 -1.42 -17.29 -15.56
N ALA A 358 -2.59 -16.76 -15.21
CA ALA A 358 -3.02 -15.44 -15.66
C ALA A 358 -2.40 -14.31 -14.83
N LEU A 359 -2.09 -14.54 -13.56
CA LEU A 359 -1.46 -13.59 -12.64
C LEU A 359 0.07 -13.60 -12.78
N LEU A 360 0.66 -14.79 -12.88
CA LEU A 360 2.10 -15.02 -12.99
C LEU A 360 2.39 -15.72 -14.31
N ARG A 361 3.00 -15.00 -15.24
CA ARG A 361 3.30 -15.49 -16.59
C ARG A 361 4.49 -16.45 -16.53
N LEU A 362 5.44 -16.15 -15.64
CA LEU A 362 6.59 -17.01 -15.35
C LEU A 362 6.46 -17.56 -13.93
N SER A 363 6.84 -18.82 -13.75
CA SER A 363 6.84 -19.50 -12.45
C SER A 363 7.68 -18.78 -11.40
N ALA A 364 8.76 -18.12 -11.80
CA ALA A 364 9.66 -17.36 -10.93
C ALA A 364 9.30 -15.88 -10.79
N GLU A 365 8.19 -15.42 -11.38
CA GLU A 365 7.78 -14.02 -11.29
C GLU A 365 7.52 -13.62 -9.83
N ARG A 366 7.96 -12.41 -9.45
CA ARG A 366 7.70 -11.86 -8.12
C ARG A 366 6.24 -11.40 -8.04
N PHE A 367 5.63 -11.66 -6.89
CA PHE A 367 4.30 -11.19 -6.55
C PHE A 367 4.35 -10.53 -5.18
N GLU A 368 3.44 -9.60 -4.94
CA GLU A 368 3.18 -9.07 -3.61
C GLU A 368 1.82 -9.55 -3.14
N CYS A 369 1.69 -9.69 -1.82
CA CYS A 369 0.47 -10.13 -1.18
C CYS A 369 0.26 -9.32 0.08
N PHE A 370 -0.94 -8.79 0.22
CA PHE A 370 -1.35 -7.99 1.38
C PHE A 370 -2.84 -8.23 1.65
N GLY A 371 -3.29 -7.95 2.87
CA GLY A 371 -4.67 -8.23 3.30
C GLY A 371 -5.30 -7.11 4.09
N GLN A 372 -6.62 -7.08 4.06
CA GLN A 372 -7.45 -6.26 4.92
C GLN A 372 -8.69 -7.07 5.27
N ASP A 373 -9.00 -7.16 6.56
CA ASP A 373 -10.13 -7.94 7.07
C ASP A 373 -10.07 -9.41 6.59
N ASN A 374 -11.01 -9.87 5.78
CA ASN A 374 -11.01 -11.24 5.23
C ASN A 374 -10.68 -11.29 3.74
N LEU A 375 -10.08 -10.21 3.22
CA LEU A 375 -9.68 -10.08 1.82
C LEU A 375 -8.17 -10.18 1.68
N ILE A 376 -7.73 -11.00 0.73
CA ILE A 376 -6.32 -11.17 0.37
C ILE A 376 -6.13 -10.70 -1.07
N CYS A 377 -5.28 -9.71 -1.28
CA CYS A 377 -4.97 -9.17 -2.60
C CYS A 377 -3.59 -9.67 -3.06
N PHE A 378 -3.55 -10.09 -4.32
CA PHE A 378 -2.34 -10.52 -5.02
C PHE A 378 -2.07 -9.56 -6.16
N THR A 379 -0.84 -9.05 -6.24
CA THR A 379 -0.40 -8.18 -7.33
C THR A 379 0.84 -8.77 -8.01
N SER A 380 0.84 -8.76 -9.34
CA SER A 380 2.04 -9.07 -10.12
C SER A 380 2.78 -7.77 -10.44
N TRP A 381 4.09 -7.77 -10.21
CA TRP A 381 4.92 -6.59 -10.47
C TRP A 381 5.01 -6.23 -11.95
N ASN A 382 5.02 -7.24 -12.84
CA ASN A 382 5.27 -7.01 -14.27
C ASN A 382 3.99 -6.85 -15.08
N GLN A 383 2.89 -7.46 -14.65
CA GLN A 383 1.65 -7.47 -15.42
C GLN A 383 0.66 -6.39 -15.00
N GLY A 384 0.86 -5.79 -13.82
CA GLY A 384 -0.07 -4.81 -13.27
C GLY A 384 -1.46 -5.38 -12.99
N LYS A 385 -1.58 -6.72 -12.88
CA LYS A 385 -2.84 -7.39 -12.57
C LYS A 385 -3.00 -7.52 -11.06
N GLY A 386 -4.22 -7.25 -10.58
CA GLY A 386 -4.64 -7.47 -9.21
C GLY A 386 -5.69 -8.57 -9.15
N LEU A 387 -5.50 -9.55 -8.26
CA LEU A 387 -6.47 -10.61 -7.98
C LEU A 387 -6.85 -10.55 -6.50
N LEU A 388 -8.14 -10.58 -6.20
CA LEU A 388 -8.68 -10.57 -4.86
C LEU A 388 -9.23 -11.94 -4.50
N TYR A 389 -8.97 -12.39 -3.28
CA TYR A 389 -9.57 -13.58 -2.68
C TYR A 389 -10.34 -13.19 -1.43
N ASP A 390 -11.64 -13.49 -1.43
CA ASP A 390 -12.50 -13.37 -0.24
C ASP A 390 -12.46 -14.71 0.50
N VAL A 391 -11.86 -14.72 1.70
CA VAL A 391 -11.62 -15.93 2.49
C VAL A 391 -12.94 -16.54 2.95
N ASP A 392 -13.92 -15.72 3.35
CA ASP A 392 -15.17 -16.21 3.93
C ASP A 392 -16.09 -16.74 2.83
N LYS A 393 -16.17 -16.04 1.70
CA LYS A 393 -16.96 -16.49 0.53
C LYS A 393 -16.25 -17.54 -0.29
N LYS A 394 -14.93 -17.71 -0.11
CA LYS A 394 -14.04 -18.56 -0.92
C LYS A 394 -14.09 -18.22 -2.41
N VAL A 395 -14.26 -16.94 -2.75
CA VAL A 395 -14.40 -16.46 -4.13
C VAL A 395 -13.13 -15.73 -4.57
N TRP A 396 -12.74 -15.97 -5.83
CA TRP A 396 -11.64 -15.27 -6.50
C TRP A 396 -12.21 -14.30 -7.54
N SER A 397 -11.77 -13.04 -7.50
CA SER A 397 -12.22 -12.00 -8.43
C SER A 397 -11.06 -11.15 -8.91
N TRP A 398 -11.02 -10.85 -10.21
CA TRP A 398 -10.07 -9.88 -10.76
C TRP A 398 -10.45 -8.47 -10.36
N ILE A 399 -9.45 -7.65 -10.06
CA ILE A 399 -9.65 -6.24 -9.78
C ILE A 399 -9.68 -5.49 -11.11
N ALA A 400 -10.84 -4.98 -11.49
CA ALA A 400 -11.02 -4.17 -12.69
C ALA A 400 -10.24 -2.84 -12.60
N GLY A 401 -9.66 -2.38 -13.71
CA GLY A 401 -8.93 -1.10 -13.76
C GLY A 401 -7.46 -1.13 -13.26
N CYS A 402 -6.92 -2.32 -12.96
CA CYS A 402 -5.53 -2.46 -12.49
C CYS A 402 -4.45 -2.46 -13.59
N ALA A 403 -4.78 -2.92 -14.80
CA ALA A 403 -3.87 -3.53 -15.80
C ALA A 403 -2.69 -2.70 -16.36
N SER A 404 -2.40 -1.51 -15.83
CA SER A 404 -1.23 -0.70 -16.26
C SER A 404 -0.60 0.13 -15.14
N GLN A 405 -1.26 0.35 -14.00
CA GLN A 405 -0.82 1.32 -12.98
C GLN A 405 -0.33 0.67 -11.67
N LEU A 406 -0.39 -0.65 -11.54
CA LEU A 406 0.25 -1.35 -10.41
C LEU A 406 1.71 -1.74 -10.72
N CYS A 407 2.15 -1.66 -11.98
CA CYS A 407 3.53 -1.95 -12.34
C CYS A 407 4.46 -0.95 -11.66
N ASN A 408 5.51 -1.45 -11.00
CA ASN A 408 6.51 -0.65 -10.28
C ASN A 408 5.92 0.38 -9.27
N SER A 409 4.71 0.13 -8.77
CA SER A 409 4.03 1.00 -7.82
C SER A 409 3.86 0.28 -6.48
N GLN A 410 3.92 1.03 -5.39
CA GLN A 410 3.65 0.50 -4.06
C GLN A 410 2.15 0.50 -3.81
N VAL A 411 1.63 -0.58 -3.25
CA VAL A 411 0.18 -0.77 -3.12
C VAL A 411 -0.13 -1.26 -1.71
N CYS A 412 -1.17 -0.70 -1.11
CA CYS A 412 -1.75 -1.24 0.11
C CYS A 412 -3.27 -1.09 0.08
N PHE A 413 -3.94 -1.86 0.93
CA PHE A 413 -5.32 -1.56 1.25
C PHE A 413 -5.44 -0.22 1.97
N TYR A 414 -6.53 0.49 1.73
CA TYR A 414 -6.83 1.78 2.32
C TYR A 414 -8.31 1.88 2.70
N GLU A 415 -8.57 2.27 3.95
CA GLU A 415 -9.91 2.56 4.46
C GLU A 415 -10.07 4.09 4.55
N PRO A 416 -10.82 4.75 3.66
CA PRO A 416 -10.88 6.21 3.64
C PRO A 416 -11.70 6.74 4.83
N ARG A 417 -11.10 7.57 5.69
CA ARG A 417 -11.74 8.16 6.89
C ARG A 417 -11.32 9.62 7.08
N PHE A 418 -12.28 10.50 7.37
CA PHE A 418 -12.02 11.93 7.63
C PHE A 418 -11.71 12.20 9.11
N ASP A 419 -12.29 11.41 10.00
CA ASP A 419 -12.29 11.60 11.45
C ASP A 419 -10.97 11.24 12.13
N THR A 420 -10.11 10.47 11.47
CA THR A 420 -8.86 10.02 12.06
C THR A 420 -7.84 11.15 12.12
N SER A 421 -7.52 11.54 13.36
CA SER A 421 -6.50 12.53 13.70
C SER A 421 -5.10 12.07 13.31
N ILE A 422 -4.30 12.98 12.77
CA ILE A 422 -2.86 12.78 12.61
C ILE A 422 -2.09 13.03 13.91
N TYR A 423 -2.71 13.59 14.94
CA TYR A 423 -2.14 13.88 16.26
C TYR A 423 -2.38 12.75 17.25
#